data_AF-A0A563U2M9-F1
#
_entry.id   AF-A0A563U2M9-F1
#
_cell.length_a   1.000
_cell.length_b   1.000
_cell.length_c   1.000
_cell.angle_alpha   90.00
_cell.angle_beta   90.00
_cell.angle_gamma   90.00
#
_symmetry.space_group_name_H-M   'P 1'
#
loop_
_entity.id
_entity.type
_entity.pdbx_description
1 polymer ?
#
loop_
_entity_poly.entity_id
_entity_poly.type
_entity_poly.pdbx_seq_one_letter_code
_entity_poly.pdbx_strand_id
1 'polypeptide(L)'
;MIDRIRLSLLKISVFVVLAFSTATASAQLSASLPYKDNAIDSLSANSSYIDEQAFTASKAAKLSSIFDDVNENSLQKKVSVSLNNSRDRRQLMDYLKQLEIGDNNAAGNEARNKTLFKFANLFARLKLYPLAMKCFFKTLQKDKKLKDNEEAAAVDSLEIDTSQNTDLPINTKDDSLAYVQSLQVRSDKSKRTTYENISGTFNDGKQAVAYALLFHVKQPSPGKKKVHVLAYTGHTYITLIKYNTDSTYVSCSFGFYPKKDHLFSATPWFPSTSSQFKNDAGHKWDEIIGKFISRKSFEKILKLTKEYNDVDYHLSYNNCTDFSLQAAGVAGISISNTDGKWFMGHGNNPGVTGQSILQGGYGTTDKQPVTTLFKSLNTSVTEK
;
A
#
# COMPACT_ATOMS: atom_id res chain seq x y z
N MET A 1 -49.70 -61.12 -3.11
CA MET A 1 -50.22 -59.87 -2.50
C MET A 1 -49.14 -59.18 -1.67
N ILE A 2 -47.91 -59.09 -2.17
CA ILE A 2 -46.81 -58.29 -1.62
C ILE A 2 -45.93 -58.02 -2.84
N ASP A 3 -46.17 -56.93 -3.58
CA ASP A 3 -45.21 -56.40 -4.59
C ASP A 3 -45.69 -55.10 -5.30
N ARG A 4 -46.51 -54.27 -4.64
CA ARG A 4 -46.98 -53.00 -5.23
C ARG A 4 -46.90 -51.78 -4.30
N ILE A 5 -45.92 -51.72 -3.40
CA ILE A 5 -45.72 -50.55 -2.51
C ILE A 5 -44.25 -50.13 -2.41
N ARG A 6 -43.49 -50.21 -3.51
CA ARG A 6 -42.11 -49.66 -3.57
C ARG A 6 -41.81 -48.83 -4.83
N LEU A 7 -42.83 -48.19 -5.41
CA LEU A 7 -42.65 -47.35 -6.60
C LEU A 7 -43.32 -45.96 -6.51
N SER A 8 -43.43 -45.40 -5.30
CA SER A 8 -44.04 -44.07 -5.09
C SER A 8 -43.22 -43.09 -4.24
N LEU A 9 -42.01 -43.46 -3.77
CA LEU A 9 -41.14 -42.54 -3.01
C LEU A 9 -39.88 -42.11 -3.77
N LEU A 10 -39.56 -42.75 -4.91
CA LEU A 10 -38.38 -42.39 -5.73
C LEU A 10 -38.66 -41.29 -6.76
N LYS A 11 -39.92 -40.85 -6.92
CA LYS A 11 -40.31 -39.82 -7.91
C LYS A 11 -40.53 -38.42 -7.32
N ILE A 12 -40.42 -38.25 -6.01
CA ILE A 12 -40.50 -36.92 -5.36
C ILE A 12 -39.09 -36.35 -5.09
N SER A 13 -38.04 -37.17 -5.12
CA SER A 13 -36.66 -36.71 -4.88
C SER A 13 -35.93 -36.16 -6.11
N VAL A 14 -36.54 -36.18 -7.30
CA VAL A 14 -35.89 -35.72 -8.56
C VAL A 14 -36.41 -34.35 -9.05
N PHE A 15 -37.51 -33.83 -8.49
CA PHE A 15 -38.05 -32.52 -8.90
C PHE A 15 -37.69 -31.33 -7.98
N VAL A 16 -37.05 -31.56 -6.83
CA VAL A 16 -36.52 -30.47 -5.97
C VAL A 16 -35.06 -30.12 -6.32
N VAL A 17 -34.38 -30.96 -7.09
CA VAL A 17 -32.97 -30.73 -7.50
C VAL A 17 -32.84 -29.99 -8.84
N LEU A 18 -33.93 -29.84 -9.61
CA LEU A 18 -33.92 -29.20 -10.94
C LEU A 18 -34.59 -27.82 -11.01
N ALA A 19 -35.06 -27.26 -9.89
CA ALA A 19 -35.61 -25.90 -9.81
C ALA A 19 -34.68 -24.89 -9.11
N PHE A 20 -33.50 -25.31 -8.64
CA PHE A 20 -32.46 -24.41 -8.12
C PHE A 20 -31.24 -24.26 -9.06
N SER A 21 -31.28 -24.87 -10.24
CA SER A 21 -30.18 -24.86 -11.22
C SER A 21 -30.31 -23.82 -12.35
N THR A 22 -31.29 -22.91 -12.30
CA THR A 22 -31.51 -21.90 -13.36
C THR A 22 -31.38 -20.45 -12.89
N ALA A 23 -30.69 -20.19 -11.78
CA ALA A 23 -30.33 -18.82 -11.39
C ALA A 23 -28.95 -18.77 -10.72
N THR A 24 -27.88 -19.01 -11.47
CA THR A 24 -26.53 -18.42 -11.28
C THR A 24 -25.61 -18.79 -12.44
N ALA A 25 -26.08 -18.56 -13.67
CA ALA A 25 -25.23 -18.50 -14.85
C ALA A 25 -25.23 -17.06 -15.39
N SER A 26 -24.87 -16.12 -14.53
CA SER A 26 -24.65 -14.73 -14.91
C SER A 26 -23.44 -14.18 -14.16
N ALA A 27 -22.55 -13.55 -14.90
CA ALA A 27 -21.31 -12.89 -14.48
C ALA A 27 -20.00 -13.73 -14.50
N GLN A 28 -19.76 -14.42 -15.62
CA GLN A 28 -18.43 -14.43 -16.21
C GLN A 28 -18.52 -13.65 -17.52
N LEU A 29 -17.81 -12.51 -17.61
CA LEU A 29 -17.30 -11.86 -18.84
C LEU A 29 -16.77 -10.46 -18.47
N SER A 30 -15.55 -10.38 -17.94
CA SER A 30 -14.79 -9.10 -17.90
C SER A 30 -13.27 -9.34 -17.97
N ALA A 31 -12.85 -10.46 -18.54
CA ALA A 31 -11.43 -10.82 -18.58
C ALA A 31 -11.07 -11.78 -19.73
N SER A 32 -11.65 -11.62 -20.92
CA SER A 32 -11.14 -12.32 -22.10
C SER A 32 -11.81 -11.84 -23.38
N LEU A 33 -11.12 -11.00 -24.16
CA LEU A 33 -11.21 -11.01 -25.61
C LEU A 33 -9.77 -10.94 -26.15
N PRO A 34 -9.41 -11.75 -27.16
CA PRO A 34 -8.12 -11.65 -27.83
C PRO A 34 -8.17 -10.46 -28.81
N TYR A 35 -7.17 -9.59 -28.76
CA TYR A 35 -7.01 -8.54 -29.77
C TYR A 35 -5.64 -8.66 -30.44
N LYS A 36 -5.65 -8.54 -31.76
CA LYS A 36 -4.55 -8.63 -32.72
C LYS A 36 -3.51 -7.53 -32.50
N ASP A 37 -2.25 -7.89 -32.69
CA ASP A 37 -1.16 -6.95 -32.94
C ASP A 37 -1.41 -6.13 -34.20
N ASN A 38 -1.14 -4.83 -34.11
CA ASN A 38 -0.68 -4.03 -35.23
C ASN A 38 0.38 -3.06 -34.71
N ALA A 39 1.58 -3.22 -35.27
CA ALA A 39 2.69 -2.29 -35.17
C ALA A 39 2.33 -0.92 -35.79
N ILE A 40 2.97 0.15 -35.32
CA ILE A 40 4.04 0.85 -36.05
C ILE A 40 4.57 1.98 -35.17
N ASP A 41 5.88 1.93 -35.02
CA ASP A 41 6.79 2.90 -34.45
C ASP A 41 6.91 4.13 -35.38
N SER A 42 6.91 5.35 -34.84
CA SER A 42 7.29 6.56 -35.58
C SER A 42 7.44 7.79 -34.69
N LEU A 43 8.70 8.25 -34.65
CA LEU A 43 9.13 9.64 -34.79
C LEU A 43 9.27 10.52 -33.54
N SER A 44 10.51 10.53 -33.04
CA SER A 44 11.40 11.70 -32.98
C SER A 44 10.82 13.07 -33.37
N ALA A 45 10.87 14.03 -32.44
CA ALA A 45 11.05 15.44 -32.77
C ALA A 45 11.64 16.24 -31.59
N ASN A 46 12.89 16.67 -31.80
CA ASN A 46 13.50 17.96 -31.46
C ASN A 46 13.47 18.48 -30.02
N SER A 47 14.63 18.28 -29.38
CA SER A 47 15.24 19.15 -28.38
C SER A 47 15.32 20.60 -28.87
N SER A 48 14.81 21.53 -28.07
CA SER A 48 15.25 22.93 -28.09
C SER A 48 15.72 23.32 -26.69
N TYR A 49 17.01 23.66 -26.62
CA TYR A 49 17.67 24.33 -25.51
C TYR A 49 16.92 25.61 -25.14
N ILE A 50 16.70 25.85 -23.85
CA ILE A 50 16.44 27.21 -23.34
C ILE A 50 17.50 27.53 -22.28
N ASP A 51 18.06 28.70 -22.52
CA ASP A 51 19.20 29.40 -21.97
C ASP A 51 19.15 29.59 -20.44
N GLU A 52 20.27 29.31 -19.78
CA GLU A 52 20.54 29.67 -18.40
C GLU A 52 21.05 31.11 -18.36
N GLN A 53 20.16 32.08 -18.15
CA GLN A 53 20.52 33.28 -17.39
C GLN A 53 19.30 34.13 -17.02
N ALA A 54 19.41 34.71 -15.82
CA ALA A 54 18.51 35.66 -15.16
C ALA A 54 17.46 35.03 -14.25
N PHE A 55 17.79 34.88 -12.96
CA PHE A 55 16.97 35.47 -11.89
C PHE A 55 17.85 35.76 -10.67
N THR A 56 18.08 37.06 -10.48
CA THR A 56 18.62 37.68 -9.28
C THR A 56 17.69 37.41 -8.07
N ALA A 57 18.31 37.21 -6.91
CA ALA A 57 17.64 36.92 -5.65
C ALA A 57 16.65 38.03 -5.26
N SER A 58 15.36 37.70 -5.31
CA SER A 58 14.27 38.51 -4.79
C SER A 58 13.84 38.00 -3.42
N LYS A 59 13.72 38.93 -2.48
CA LYS A 59 13.33 38.77 -1.07
C LYS A 59 12.06 37.91 -0.95
N ALA A 60 12.12 36.83 -0.17
CA ALA A 60 11.07 35.82 -0.04
C ALA A 60 9.74 36.40 0.49
N ALA A 61 8.85 36.77 -0.43
CA ALA A 61 7.44 36.91 -0.12
C ALA A 61 6.86 35.50 0.04
N LYS A 62 6.11 35.27 1.13
CA LYS A 62 5.38 34.02 1.38
C LYS A 62 4.37 33.82 0.24
N LEU A 63 4.74 33.03 -0.77
CA LEU A 63 3.82 32.62 -1.82
C LEU A 63 2.70 31.81 -1.17
N SER A 64 1.48 32.37 -1.16
CA SER A 64 0.27 31.57 -1.01
C SER A 64 0.28 30.55 -2.14
N SER A 65 0.55 29.29 -1.81
CA SER A 65 0.64 28.23 -2.79
C SER A 65 -0.74 27.86 -3.33
N ILE A 66 -0.79 27.46 -4.60
CA ILE A 66 -1.98 26.89 -5.26
C ILE A 66 -2.55 25.69 -4.48
N PHE A 67 -1.73 25.11 -3.59
CA PHE A 67 -2.03 23.96 -2.74
C PHE A 67 -2.44 24.31 -1.30
N ASP A 68 -2.38 25.59 -0.87
CA ASP A 68 -2.63 25.99 0.52
C ASP A 68 -4.13 26.05 0.89
N ASP A 69 -5.03 26.22 -0.08
CA ASP A 69 -6.41 26.67 0.16
C ASP A 69 -7.50 25.80 -0.49
N VAL A 70 -7.33 24.48 -0.42
CA VAL A 70 -8.10 23.54 -1.25
C VAL A 70 -8.67 22.40 -0.40
N ASN A 71 -9.97 22.14 -0.50
CA ASN A 71 -10.61 20.93 0.04
C ASN A 71 -9.85 19.67 -0.47
N GLU A 72 -9.70 18.63 0.37
CA GLU A 72 -8.93 17.42 0.08
C GLU A 72 -9.24 16.80 -1.30
N ASN A 73 -10.51 16.75 -1.70
CA ASN A 73 -10.93 16.19 -2.99
C ASN A 73 -10.41 17.02 -4.18
N SER A 74 -10.49 18.35 -4.07
CA SER A 74 -9.94 19.25 -5.08
C SER A 74 -8.42 19.24 -5.11
N LEU A 75 -7.76 19.07 -3.96
CA LEU A 75 -6.31 18.94 -3.87
C LEU A 75 -5.85 17.64 -4.55
N GLN A 76 -6.57 16.54 -4.31
CA GLN A 76 -6.30 15.27 -4.96
C GLN A 76 -6.44 15.35 -6.48
N LYS A 77 -7.51 15.96 -6.98
CA LYS A 77 -7.70 16.16 -8.42
C LYS A 77 -6.59 17.01 -9.02
N LYS A 78 -6.23 18.13 -8.39
CA LYS A 78 -5.13 19.01 -8.82
C LYS A 78 -3.82 18.25 -8.91
N VAL A 79 -3.40 17.57 -7.84
CA VAL A 79 -2.14 16.80 -7.83
C VAL A 79 -2.17 15.66 -8.85
N SER A 80 -3.29 14.95 -9.00
CA SER A 80 -3.42 13.89 -10.02
C SER A 80 -3.22 14.43 -11.44
N VAL A 81 -3.76 15.62 -11.74
CA VAL A 81 -3.54 16.30 -13.03
C VAL A 81 -2.09 16.74 -13.16
N SER A 82 -1.53 17.36 -12.13
CA SER A 82 -0.13 17.80 -12.10
C SER A 82 0.84 16.66 -12.35
N LEU A 83 0.54 15.44 -11.88
CA LEU A 83 1.38 14.25 -12.13
C LEU A 83 1.50 13.86 -13.62
N ASN A 84 0.56 14.27 -14.47
CA ASN A 84 0.63 13.98 -15.91
C ASN A 84 1.44 15.02 -16.71
N ASN A 85 1.72 16.20 -16.14
CA ASN A 85 2.45 17.28 -16.80
C ASN A 85 3.81 17.52 -16.12
N SER A 86 4.91 17.51 -16.88
CA SER A 86 6.26 17.70 -16.32
C SER A 86 6.47 19.04 -15.65
N ARG A 87 5.87 20.13 -16.17
CA ARG A 87 5.96 21.46 -15.58
C ARG A 87 5.29 21.51 -14.22
N ASP A 88 4.08 20.96 -14.13
CA ASP A 88 3.28 20.97 -12.90
C ASP A 88 3.87 20.02 -11.84
N ARG A 89 4.45 18.88 -12.25
CA ARG A 89 5.22 18.02 -11.34
C ARG A 89 6.40 18.73 -10.73
N ARG A 90 7.18 19.48 -11.52
CA ARG A 90 8.30 20.27 -10.99
C ARG A 90 7.83 21.31 -10.00
N GLN A 91 6.76 22.06 -10.32
CA GLN A 91 6.18 23.03 -9.40
C GLN A 91 5.73 22.39 -8.08
N LEU A 92 5.15 21.20 -8.12
CA LEU A 92 4.79 20.43 -6.92
C LEU A 92 6.04 20.07 -6.10
N MET A 93 7.10 19.56 -6.74
CA MET A 93 8.34 19.21 -6.03
C MET A 93 9.03 20.44 -5.43
N ASP A 94 9.05 21.56 -6.15
CA ASP A 94 9.61 22.82 -5.65
C ASP A 94 8.84 23.33 -4.44
N TYR A 95 7.51 23.22 -4.45
CA TYR A 95 6.68 23.57 -3.29
C TYR A 95 6.95 22.65 -2.09
N LEU A 96 7.07 21.33 -2.29
CA LEU A 96 7.44 20.40 -1.21
C LEU A 96 8.83 20.70 -0.64
N LYS A 97 9.79 21.07 -1.49
CA LYS A 97 11.13 21.48 -1.08
C LYS A 97 11.11 22.79 -0.29
N GLN A 98 10.26 23.74 -0.64
CA GLN A 98 10.08 24.97 0.15
C GLN A 98 9.50 24.67 1.54
N LEU A 99 8.58 23.71 1.64
CA LEU A 99 8.10 23.24 2.95
C LEU A 99 9.26 22.65 3.77
N GLU A 100 10.19 21.92 3.16
CA GLU A 100 11.37 21.37 3.86
C GLU A 100 12.24 22.45 4.51
N ILE A 101 12.44 23.60 3.84
CA ILE A 101 13.42 24.64 4.21
C ILE A 101 12.92 25.60 5.33
N GLY A 102 11.69 25.44 5.83
CA GLY A 102 11.00 26.44 6.66
C GLY A 102 11.65 26.94 7.97
N ASP A 103 11.31 28.20 8.31
CA ASP A 103 11.74 29.04 9.45
C ASP A 103 11.63 28.41 10.85
N ASN A 104 12.52 28.81 11.75
CA ASN A 104 12.67 28.32 13.14
C ASN A 104 11.51 28.66 14.11
N ASN A 105 10.36 29.16 13.64
CA ASN A 105 9.24 29.53 14.52
C ASN A 105 8.27 28.37 14.78
N ALA A 106 7.91 28.13 16.05
CA ALA A 106 7.09 27.02 16.52
C ALA A 106 5.71 26.92 15.83
N ALA A 107 5.01 28.05 15.63
CA ALA A 107 3.68 28.07 14.99
C ALA A 107 3.75 27.75 13.48
N GLY A 108 4.77 28.27 12.78
CA GLY A 108 5.03 27.94 11.37
C GLY A 108 5.36 26.46 11.17
N ASN A 109 6.08 25.88 12.14
CA ASN A 109 6.45 24.46 12.14
C ASN A 109 5.24 23.52 12.29
N GLU A 110 4.24 23.87 13.10
CA GLU A 110 3.04 23.04 13.23
C GLU A 110 2.18 23.05 11.97
N ALA A 111 1.93 24.22 11.38
CA ALA A 111 1.19 24.34 10.12
C ALA A 111 1.88 23.56 9.00
N ARG A 112 3.21 23.65 8.90
CA ARG A 112 4.02 22.87 7.96
C ARG A 112 3.85 21.36 8.17
N ASN A 113 3.95 20.86 9.40
CA ASN A 113 3.83 19.42 9.67
C ASN A 113 2.44 18.91 9.28
N LYS A 114 1.39 19.70 9.57
CA LYS A 114 0.03 19.40 9.12
C LYS A 114 -0.04 19.32 7.59
N THR A 115 0.59 20.26 6.87
CA THR A 115 0.65 20.25 5.40
C THR A 115 1.41 19.03 4.87
N LEU A 116 2.59 18.71 5.40
CA LEU A 116 3.37 17.53 5.03
C LEU A 116 2.58 16.23 5.28
N PHE A 117 1.86 16.13 6.40
CA PHE A 117 1.01 14.98 6.69
C PHE A 117 -0.18 14.88 5.71
N LYS A 118 -0.78 16.00 5.30
CA LYS A 118 -1.80 16.03 4.24
C LYS A 118 -1.23 15.51 2.91
N PHE A 119 -0.02 15.93 2.53
CA PHE A 119 0.66 15.41 1.35
C PHE A 119 1.00 13.92 1.47
N ALA A 120 1.42 13.46 2.65
CA ALA A 120 1.66 12.04 2.89
C ALA A 120 0.38 11.21 2.61
N ASN A 121 -0.76 11.64 3.15
CA ASN A 121 -2.05 10.99 2.88
C ASN A 121 -2.44 11.06 1.41
N LEU A 122 -2.26 12.21 0.77
CA LEU A 122 -2.57 12.39 -0.64
C LEU A 122 -1.72 11.47 -1.53
N PHE A 123 -0.41 11.44 -1.33
CA PHE A 123 0.48 10.59 -2.11
C PHE A 123 0.22 9.11 -1.86
N ALA A 124 -0.19 8.71 -0.65
CA ALA A 124 -0.65 7.35 -0.40
C ALA A 124 -1.90 7.01 -1.23
N ARG A 125 -2.90 7.91 -1.28
CA ARG A 125 -4.13 7.75 -2.11
C ARG A 125 -3.80 7.64 -3.60
N LEU A 126 -2.76 8.33 -4.05
CA LEU A 126 -2.22 8.24 -5.41
C LEU A 126 -1.23 7.09 -5.62
N LYS A 127 -1.00 6.26 -4.59
CA LYS A 127 -0.06 5.13 -4.58
C LYS A 127 1.39 5.52 -4.90
N LEU A 128 1.75 6.77 -4.62
CA LEU A 128 3.10 7.30 -4.65
C LEU A 128 3.77 7.09 -3.28
N TYR A 129 3.85 5.83 -2.84
CA TYR A 129 4.21 5.47 -1.46
C TYR A 129 5.58 5.98 -0.98
N PRO A 130 6.66 5.95 -1.80
CA PRO A 130 7.94 6.52 -1.43
C PRO A 130 7.86 8.01 -1.11
N LEU A 131 7.11 8.78 -1.91
CA LEU A 131 6.93 10.21 -1.65
C LEU A 131 6.02 10.44 -0.43
N ALA A 132 4.99 9.62 -0.25
CA ALA A 132 4.14 9.65 0.94
C ALA A 132 4.95 9.46 2.22
N MET A 133 5.81 8.45 2.24
CA MET A 133 6.66 8.14 3.39
C MET A 133 7.79 9.17 3.58
N LYS A 134 8.33 9.80 2.52
CA LYS A 134 9.24 10.95 2.66
C LYS A 134 8.54 12.12 3.37
N CYS A 135 7.33 12.48 2.94
CA CYS A 135 6.55 13.54 3.60
C CYS A 135 6.28 13.20 5.07
N PHE A 136 5.89 11.95 5.36
CA PHE A 136 5.68 11.48 6.73
C PHE A 136 6.97 11.54 7.58
N PHE A 137 8.12 11.11 7.04
CA PHE A 137 9.40 11.17 7.73
C PHE A 137 9.74 12.58 8.20
N LYS A 138 9.49 13.58 7.34
CA LYS A 138 9.72 14.99 7.68
C LYS A 138 8.84 15.49 8.82
N THR A 139 7.65 14.89 9.03
CA THR A 139 6.83 15.19 10.20
C THR A 139 7.43 14.67 11.52
N LEU A 140 8.17 13.55 11.46
CA LEU A 140 8.79 12.91 12.63
C LEU A 140 10.07 13.61 13.12
N GLN A 141 10.83 14.26 12.23
CA GLN A 141 12.10 14.93 12.59
C GLN A 141 11.93 16.07 13.62
N LYS A 142 10.71 16.60 13.78
CA LYS A 142 10.38 17.61 14.81
C LYS A 142 10.36 17.01 16.23
N ASP A 143 9.80 15.81 16.39
CA ASP A 143 9.65 15.17 17.70
C ASP A 143 11.01 14.86 18.33
N LYS A 144 12.01 14.55 17.51
CA LYS A 144 13.38 14.29 17.96
C LYS A 144 14.12 15.58 18.39
N LYS A 145 14.03 16.66 17.60
CA LYS A 145 14.67 17.96 17.95
C LYS A 145 14.08 18.64 19.19
N LEU A 146 12.82 18.35 19.56
CA LEU A 146 12.23 18.83 20.81
C LEU A 146 12.72 18.01 22.01
N LYS A 147 12.83 16.68 21.87
CA LYS A 147 13.29 15.78 22.94
C LYS A 147 14.79 15.90 23.20
N ASP A 148 15.62 16.05 22.16
CA ASP A 148 17.07 16.24 22.33
C ASP A 148 17.42 17.54 23.09
N ASN A 149 16.49 18.51 23.15
CA ASN A 149 16.62 19.74 23.94
C ASN A 149 16.11 19.59 25.39
N GLU A 150 15.31 18.58 25.71
CA GLU A 150 14.83 18.27 27.06
C GLU A 150 15.65 17.16 27.74
N GLU A 151 16.26 16.26 26.96
CA GLU A 151 16.86 15.01 27.42
C GLU A 151 18.40 15.03 27.42
N ALA A 152 19.02 16.22 27.49
CA ALA A 152 20.45 16.40 27.76
C ALA A 152 20.86 16.06 29.22
N ALA A 153 20.05 15.26 29.93
CA ALA A 153 20.24 14.90 31.32
C ALA A 153 19.81 13.45 31.63
N ALA A 154 20.23 12.46 30.84
CA ALA A 154 20.42 11.09 31.33
C ALA A 154 21.14 10.23 30.28
N VAL A 155 22.34 9.78 30.64
CA VAL A 155 23.12 8.78 29.91
C VAL A 155 22.65 7.40 30.34
N ASP A 156 22.22 6.54 29.40
CA ASP A 156 22.72 5.15 29.29
C ASP A 156 22.25 4.52 27.96
N SER A 157 23.19 3.98 27.20
CA SER A 157 23.07 3.73 25.75
C SER A 157 22.78 2.27 25.45
N LEU A 158 21.69 2.01 24.71
CA LEU A 158 21.55 0.79 23.91
C LEU A 158 21.59 1.18 22.44
N GLU A 159 22.64 0.71 21.77
CA GLU A 159 22.98 0.99 20.37
C GLU A 159 21.84 0.63 19.42
N ILE A 160 21.03 1.64 19.11
CA ILE A 160 20.35 1.74 17.83
C ILE A 160 21.36 2.45 16.92
N ASP A 161 21.67 1.87 15.78
CA ASP A 161 22.50 2.44 14.71
C ASP A 161 21.85 3.74 14.16
N THR A 162 21.87 4.79 14.97
CA THR A 162 21.20 6.09 14.79
C THR A 162 22.20 7.18 14.42
N SER A 163 23.43 6.81 14.08
CA SER A 163 24.53 7.72 13.77
C SER A 163 24.54 8.24 12.33
N GLN A 164 23.63 7.79 11.46
CA GLN A 164 23.39 8.49 10.20
C GLN A 164 22.18 9.40 10.35
N ASN A 165 22.46 10.71 10.30
CA ASN A 165 21.51 11.75 9.98
C ASN A 165 20.90 11.41 8.61
N THR A 166 19.90 10.55 8.61
CA THR A 166 19.28 9.93 7.43
C THR A 166 18.37 10.96 6.80
N ASP A 167 18.97 11.94 6.15
CA ASP A 167 18.20 12.94 5.43
C ASP A 167 17.57 12.29 4.20
N LEU A 168 16.24 12.42 4.09
CA LEU A 168 15.46 11.98 2.94
C LEU A 168 14.91 13.21 2.23
N PRO A 169 15.75 13.94 1.47
CA PRO A 169 15.33 15.18 0.83
C PRO A 169 14.28 14.92 -0.26
N ILE A 170 13.39 15.89 -0.45
CA ILE A 170 12.48 15.94 -1.59
C ILE A 170 13.18 16.76 -2.68
N ASN A 171 13.44 16.16 -3.84
CA ASN A 171 14.21 16.79 -4.90
C ASN A 171 13.73 16.44 -6.31
N THR A 172 14.45 16.96 -7.31
CA THR A 172 14.09 16.83 -8.73
C THR A 172 14.08 15.39 -9.24
N LYS A 173 14.75 14.43 -8.57
CA LYS A 173 14.66 13.01 -8.94
C LYS A 173 13.28 12.42 -8.60
N ASP A 174 12.59 12.97 -7.60
CA ASP A 174 11.23 12.55 -7.25
C ASP A 174 10.23 12.84 -8.39
N ASP A 175 10.48 13.84 -9.26
CA ASP A 175 9.64 14.12 -10.45
C ASP A 175 9.58 12.90 -11.39
N SER A 176 10.74 12.41 -11.82
CA SER A 176 10.83 11.28 -12.75
C SER A 176 10.35 9.98 -12.11
N LEU A 177 10.68 9.76 -10.83
CA LEU A 177 10.29 8.54 -10.12
C LEU A 177 8.79 8.50 -9.80
N ALA A 178 8.18 9.64 -9.44
CA ALA A 178 6.74 9.74 -9.26
C ALA A 178 5.98 9.44 -10.57
N TYR A 179 6.50 9.92 -11.70
CA TYR A 179 5.93 9.59 -13.00
C TYR A 179 6.00 8.08 -13.29
N VAL A 180 7.17 7.45 -13.14
CA VAL A 180 7.33 5.99 -13.35
C VAL A 180 6.36 5.19 -12.45
N GLN A 181 6.25 5.57 -11.18
CA GLN A 181 5.33 4.92 -10.26
C GLN A 181 3.86 5.11 -10.66
N SER A 182 3.48 6.31 -11.14
CA SER A 182 2.13 6.57 -11.63
C SER A 182 1.74 5.69 -12.81
N LEU A 183 2.70 5.28 -13.66
CA LEU A 183 2.46 4.35 -14.76
C LEU A 183 2.21 2.93 -14.28
N GLN A 184 2.96 2.46 -13.28
CA GLN A 184 2.83 1.13 -12.69
C GLN A 184 1.45 0.91 -12.04
N VAL A 185 0.85 1.99 -11.54
CA VAL A 185 -0.44 2.00 -10.83
C VAL A 185 -1.66 1.88 -11.77
N ARG A 186 -1.50 2.07 -13.09
CA ARG A 186 -2.63 2.11 -14.06
C ARG A 186 -3.33 0.76 -14.28
N SER A 187 -2.74 -0.35 -13.85
CA SER A 187 -3.34 -1.68 -13.99
C SER A 187 -4.06 -2.10 -12.71
N ASP A 188 -5.40 -2.18 -12.77
CA ASP A 188 -6.22 -2.60 -11.62
C ASP A 188 -6.08 -4.09 -11.26
N LYS A 189 -5.50 -4.92 -12.14
CA LYS A 189 -5.39 -6.37 -11.95
C LYS A 189 -4.00 -6.76 -11.47
N SER A 190 -3.92 -7.39 -10.29
CA SER A 190 -2.68 -7.92 -9.74
C SER A 190 -2.15 -9.07 -10.61
N LYS A 191 -0.96 -8.87 -11.21
CA LYS A 191 -0.31 -9.86 -12.08
C LYS A 191 0.56 -10.80 -11.24
N ARG A 192 0.68 -12.06 -11.64
CA ARG A 192 1.59 -13.01 -10.96
C ARG A 192 3.02 -12.46 -10.93
N THR A 193 3.70 -12.66 -9.82
CA THR A 193 5.14 -12.36 -9.66
C THR A 193 5.82 -13.52 -8.92
N THR A 194 7.15 -13.48 -8.80
CA THR A 194 7.95 -14.46 -8.07
C THR A 194 8.79 -13.76 -7.00
N TYR A 195 9.33 -14.54 -6.07
CA TYR A 195 10.29 -14.05 -5.08
C TYR A 195 11.51 -13.40 -5.74
N GLU A 196 12.03 -13.96 -6.84
CA GLU A 196 13.20 -13.42 -7.55
C GLU A 196 12.92 -12.04 -8.13
N ASN A 197 11.71 -11.82 -8.66
CA ASN A 197 11.30 -10.50 -9.15
C ASN A 197 11.12 -9.49 -8.00
N ILE A 198 10.53 -9.93 -6.88
CA ILE A 198 10.33 -9.08 -5.70
C ILE A 198 11.69 -8.69 -5.10
N SER A 199 12.54 -9.65 -4.79
CA SER A 199 13.87 -9.41 -4.22
C SER A 199 14.78 -8.67 -5.20
N GLY A 200 14.73 -9.04 -6.49
CA GLY A 200 15.47 -8.39 -7.57
C GLY A 200 15.16 -6.91 -7.73
N THR A 201 13.93 -6.47 -7.40
CA THR A 201 13.55 -5.04 -7.38
C THR A 201 14.46 -4.22 -6.46
N PHE A 202 14.98 -4.83 -5.39
CA PHE A 202 15.81 -4.15 -4.38
C PHE A 202 17.32 -4.30 -4.63
N ASN A 203 17.70 -5.10 -5.63
CA ASN A 203 19.09 -5.32 -6.09
C ASN A 203 19.47 -4.33 -7.20
N ASP A 204 19.15 -3.05 -7.01
CA ASP A 204 19.40 -1.96 -7.96
C ASP A 204 20.86 -1.48 -8.01
N GLY A 205 21.78 -2.16 -7.31
CA GLY A 205 23.20 -1.81 -7.23
C GLY A 205 23.51 -0.57 -6.39
N LYS A 206 22.52 0.04 -5.73
CA LYS A 206 22.67 1.29 -4.98
C LYS A 206 22.70 1.06 -3.48
N GLN A 207 23.47 1.89 -2.78
CA GLN A 207 23.52 1.89 -1.33
C GLN A 207 22.22 2.47 -0.75
N ALA A 208 21.61 1.76 0.21
CA ALA A 208 20.42 2.22 0.89
C ALA A 208 20.76 3.22 2.00
N VAL A 209 19.87 4.19 2.21
CA VAL A 209 19.87 5.12 3.34
C VAL A 209 18.71 4.87 4.31
N ALA A 210 17.56 4.37 3.82
CA ALA A 210 16.41 4.05 4.65
C ALA A 210 15.52 2.98 4.02
N TYR A 211 14.68 2.36 4.84
CA TYR A 211 13.71 1.36 4.42
C TYR A 211 12.34 1.64 5.05
N ALA A 212 11.27 1.29 4.36
CA ALA A 212 9.91 1.38 4.89
C ALA A 212 9.06 0.18 4.48
N LEU A 213 8.07 -0.13 5.33
CA LEU A 213 7.00 -1.08 5.03
C LEU A 213 5.65 -0.36 5.16
N LEU A 214 4.74 -0.64 4.24
CA LEU A 214 3.33 -0.30 4.35
C LEU A 214 2.51 -1.58 4.32
N PHE A 215 1.58 -1.72 5.24
CA PHE A 215 0.56 -2.75 5.34
C PHE A 215 -0.74 -2.19 4.78
N HIS A 216 -1.30 -2.86 3.79
CA HIS A 216 -2.51 -2.44 3.08
C HIS A 216 -3.66 -3.39 3.36
N VAL A 217 -4.85 -2.83 3.57
CA VAL A 217 -6.09 -3.59 3.68
C VAL A 217 -7.09 -3.09 2.64
N LYS A 218 -7.71 -4.04 1.95
CA LYS A 218 -8.92 -3.84 1.17
C LYS A 218 -10.02 -4.71 1.77
N GLN A 219 -10.95 -4.08 2.48
CA GLN A 219 -12.11 -4.76 3.04
C GLN A 219 -13.08 -5.18 1.93
N PRO A 220 -13.83 -6.28 2.12
CA PRO A 220 -14.96 -6.66 1.26
C PRO A 220 -16.01 -5.55 1.14
N SER A 221 -16.29 -4.91 2.27
CA SER A 221 -17.13 -3.74 2.40
C SER A 221 -16.36 -2.72 3.25
N PRO A 222 -15.87 -1.63 2.65
CA PRO A 222 -15.12 -0.59 3.37
C PRO A 222 -15.89 -0.08 4.59
N GLY A 223 -15.17 0.14 5.69
CA GLY A 223 -15.72 0.58 6.97
C GLY A 223 -16.58 -0.45 7.70
N LYS A 224 -16.58 -1.73 7.29
CA LYS A 224 -17.41 -2.77 7.92
C LYS A 224 -16.61 -4.04 8.20
N LYS A 225 -16.89 -4.66 9.36
CA LYS A 225 -16.35 -5.98 9.80
C LYS A 225 -16.83 -7.18 8.94
N LYS A 226 -17.27 -6.98 7.69
CA LYS A 226 -17.75 -8.07 6.84
C LYS A 226 -16.59 -8.89 6.31
N VAL A 227 -16.59 -10.19 6.59
CA VAL A 227 -15.57 -11.16 6.12
C VAL A 227 -15.65 -11.44 4.61
N HIS A 228 -16.83 -11.29 4.00
CA HIS A 228 -17.02 -11.36 2.56
C HIS A 228 -18.28 -10.58 2.11
N VAL A 229 -18.33 -10.23 0.83
CA VAL A 229 -19.54 -9.78 0.12
C VAL A 229 -19.65 -10.65 -1.13
N LEU A 230 -20.67 -11.50 -1.18
CA LEU A 230 -20.75 -12.58 -2.17
C LEU A 230 -19.46 -13.43 -2.13
N ALA A 231 -18.80 -13.63 -3.26
CA ALA A 231 -17.52 -14.36 -3.35
C ALA A 231 -16.28 -13.51 -3.05
N TYR A 232 -16.43 -12.20 -2.81
CA TYR A 232 -15.31 -11.31 -2.56
C TYR A 232 -14.96 -11.24 -1.06
N THR A 233 -13.76 -11.66 -0.70
CA THR A 233 -13.26 -11.75 0.69
C THR A 233 -12.31 -10.62 1.08
N GLY A 234 -12.11 -9.63 0.20
CA GLY A 234 -11.13 -8.57 0.43
C GLY A 234 -9.72 -9.02 0.08
N HIS A 235 -8.73 -8.19 0.39
CA HIS A 235 -7.32 -8.54 0.25
C HIS A 235 -6.44 -7.75 1.22
N THR A 236 -5.30 -8.33 1.57
CA THR A 236 -4.25 -7.72 2.40
C THR A 236 -2.91 -7.97 1.74
N TYR A 237 -2.09 -6.92 1.69
CA TYR A 237 -0.80 -6.95 1.02
C TYR A 237 0.16 -5.95 1.65
N ILE A 238 1.43 -6.03 1.25
CA ILE A 238 2.46 -5.11 1.74
C ILE A 238 3.11 -4.35 0.60
N THR A 239 3.67 -3.19 0.93
CA THR A 239 4.62 -2.47 0.08
C THR A 239 5.94 -2.33 0.83
N LEU A 240 7.02 -2.75 0.20
CA LEU A 240 8.38 -2.53 0.66
C LEU A 240 9.02 -1.40 -0.13
N ILE A 241 9.77 -0.53 0.56
CA ILE A 241 10.46 0.62 -0.04
C ILE A 241 11.91 0.64 0.43
N LYS A 242 12.83 0.84 -0.52
CA LYS A 242 14.25 1.12 -0.27
C LYS A 242 14.56 2.50 -0.82
N TYR A 243 15.06 3.38 0.04
CA TYR A 243 15.60 4.69 -0.34
C TYR A 243 17.11 4.58 -0.49
N ASN A 244 17.65 5.16 -1.56
CA ASN A 244 19.06 5.13 -1.87
C ASN A 244 19.76 6.44 -1.50
N THR A 245 21.07 6.36 -1.26
CA THR A 245 21.92 7.52 -0.94
C THR A 245 21.94 8.56 -2.06
N ASP A 246 21.72 8.15 -3.32
CA ASP A 246 21.61 9.05 -4.48
C ASP A 246 20.23 9.72 -4.61
N SER A 247 19.39 9.67 -3.56
CA SER A 247 18.01 10.15 -3.52
C SER A 247 17.00 9.42 -4.41
N THR A 248 17.42 8.38 -5.13
CA THR A 248 16.46 7.50 -5.81
C THR A 248 15.82 6.51 -4.84
N TYR A 249 14.79 5.82 -5.28
CA TYR A 249 14.16 4.78 -4.49
C TYR A 249 13.57 3.70 -5.40
N VAL A 250 13.38 2.52 -4.83
CA VAL A 250 12.65 1.42 -5.43
C VAL A 250 11.57 0.96 -4.45
N SER A 251 10.43 0.54 -5.00
CA SER A 251 9.32 0.03 -4.20
C SER A 251 8.65 -1.15 -4.88
N CYS A 252 8.21 -2.12 -4.09
CA CYS A 252 7.48 -3.29 -4.58
C CYS A 252 6.26 -3.53 -3.70
N SER A 253 5.07 -3.52 -4.29
CA SER A 253 3.81 -3.88 -3.63
C SER A 253 3.40 -5.28 -4.07
N PHE A 254 3.16 -6.17 -3.11
CA PHE A 254 2.83 -7.56 -3.40
C PHE A 254 2.07 -8.23 -2.26
N GLY A 255 1.27 -9.22 -2.62
CA GLY A 255 0.43 -9.99 -1.70
C GLY A 255 0.48 -11.48 -1.98
N PHE A 256 0.07 -12.25 -0.97
CA PHE A 256 0.03 -13.71 -1.01
C PHE A 256 -1.35 -14.20 -1.44
N TYR A 257 -1.41 -15.02 -2.48
CA TYR A 257 -2.65 -15.45 -3.12
C TYR A 257 -2.75 -16.97 -3.22
N PRO A 258 -3.98 -17.50 -3.24
CA PRO A 258 -4.20 -18.87 -3.69
C PRO A 258 -3.99 -18.95 -5.20
N LYS A 259 -3.28 -19.99 -5.65
CA LYS A 259 -3.33 -20.45 -7.04
C LYS A 259 -4.72 -21.08 -7.24
N LYS A 260 -5.34 -20.80 -8.39
CA LYS A 260 -6.66 -21.38 -8.70
C LYS A 260 -6.46 -22.69 -9.43
N ASP A 261 -6.17 -23.74 -8.67
CA ASP A 261 -6.02 -25.09 -9.21
C ASP A 261 -7.38 -25.66 -9.68
N HIS A 262 -8.49 -25.22 -9.07
CA HIS A 262 -9.88 -25.50 -9.50
C HIS A 262 -10.85 -24.36 -9.08
N LEU A 263 -12.12 -24.45 -9.49
CA LEU A 263 -13.14 -23.40 -9.25
C LEU A 263 -13.41 -23.09 -7.78
N PHE A 264 -13.19 -24.06 -6.89
CA PHE A 264 -13.45 -23.94 -5.45
C PHE A 264 -12.17 -23.76 -4.61
N SER A 265 -10.99 -23.58 -5.20
CA SER A 265 -9.75 -23.41 -4.43
C SER A 265 -9.81 -22.18 -3.53
N ALA A 266 -9.38 -22.35 -2.28
CA ALA A 266 -9.47 -21.35 -1.20
C ALA A 266 -10.91 -20.90 -0.91
N THR A 267 -11.83 -21.86 -0.86
CA THR A 267 -13.21 -21.66 -0.37
C THR A 267 -13.41 -22.50 0.90
N PRO A 268 -14.48 -22.29 1.69
CA PRO A 268 -14.73 -23.13 2.86
C PRO A 268 -14.79 -24.64 2.58
N TRP A 269 -15.16 -25.05 1.36
CA TRP A 269 -15.17 -26.46 0.96
C TRP A 269 -13.79 -27.02 0.61
N PHE A 270 -12.91 -26.18 0.07
CA PHE A 270 -11.53 -26.53 -0.29
C PHE A 270 -10.61 -25.39 0.16
N PRO A 271 -10.31 -25.32 1.47
CA PRO A 271 -9.63 -24.17 2.04
C PRO A 271 -8.15 -24.11 1.68
N SER A 272 -7.55 -25.24 1.29
CA SER A 272 -6.14 -25.38 0.91
C SER A 272 -5.95 -25.39 -0.61
N THR A 273 -4.87 -24.79 -1.10
CA THR A 273 -4.40 -24.88 -2.49
C THR A 273 -2.95 -24.37 -2.58
N SER A 274 -2.26 -24.67 -3.67
CA SER A 274 -0.93 -24.09 -3.93
C SER A 274 -0.99 -22.56 -3.84
N SER A 275 0.09 -21.91 -3.43
CA SER A 275 0.11 -20.45 -3.34
C SER A 275 0.84 -19.78 -4.52
N GLN A 276 0.76 -18.45 -4.57
CA GLN A 276 1.56 -17.61 -5.44
C GLN A 276 1.58 -16.16 -4.96
N PHE A 277 2.63 -15.42 -5.31
CA PHE A 277 2.63 -13.96 -5.16
C PHE A 277 2.02 -13.27 -6.38
N LYS A 278 1.40 -12.11 -6.14
CA LYS A 278 1.03 -11.17 -7.20
C LYS A 278 1.52 -9.76 -6.88
N ASN A 279 1.84 -9.01 -7.93
CA ASN A 279 2.18 -7.59 -7.86
C ASN A 279 0.88 -6.78 -7.64
N ASP A 280 0.83 -6.07 -6.52
CA ASP A 280 -0.30 -5.29 -6.04
C ASP A 280 -0.12 -3.78 -6.21
N ALA A 281 0.85 -3.32 -7.01
CA ALA A 281 1.14 -1.88 -7.20
C ALA A 281 -0.08 -1.07 -7.64
N GLY A 282 -0.94 -1.64 -8.48
CA GLY A 282 -2.20 -1.04 -8.92
C GLY A 282 -3.41 -1.42 -8.08
N HIS A 283 -3.27 -2.27 -7.06
CA HIS A 283 -4.43 -2.80 -6.33
C HIS A 283 -5.05 -1.75 -5.39
N LYS A 284 -6.36 -1.79 -5.20
CA LYS A 284 -7.09 -0.82 -4.35
C LYS A 284 -6.90 -1.17 -2.88
N TRP A 285 -7.07 -0.18 -2.01
CA TRP A 285 -6.97 -0.32 -0.56
C TRP A 285 -7.95 0.67 0.10
N ASP A 286 -8.36 0.37 1.32
CA ASP A 286 -9.22 1.17 2.18
C ASP A 286 -8.43 1.74 3.37
N GLU A 287 -7.59 0.91 4.02
CA GLU A 287 -6.70 1.31 5.11
C GLU A 287 -5.21 1.02 4.81
N ILE A 288 -4.34 1.92 5.28
CA ILE A 288 -2.88 1.74 5.31
C ILE A 288 -2.34 2.02 6.71
N ILE A 289 -1.41 1.16 7.15
CA ILE A 289 -0.48 1.44 8.24
C ILE A 289 0.95 1.25 7.71
N GLY A 290 1.84 2.21 7.91
CA GLY A 290 3.22 2.12 7.47
C GLY A 290 4.21 2.59 8.53
N LYS A 291 5.47 2.21 8.36
CA LYS A 291 6.57 2.60 9.25
C LYS A 291 7.90 2.56 8.52
N PHE A 292 8.84 3.40 8.93
CA PHE A 292 10.25 3.19 8.64
C PHE A 292 10.79 2.00 9.45
N ILE A 293 11.60 1.17 8.81
CA ILE A 293 12.10 -0.07 9.41
C ILE A 293 13.61 -0.16 9.27
N SER A 294 14.23 -0.96 10.15
CA SER A 294 15.65 -1.26 10.05
C SER A 294 15.95 -2.11 8.82
N ARG A 295 17.20 -2.06 8.34
CA ARG A 295 17.72 -2.99 7.32
C ARG A 295 17.48 -4.45 7.71
N LYS A 296 17.72 -4.79 8.98
CA LYS A 296 17.51 -6.15 9.51
C LYS A 296 16.05 -6.59 9.40
N SER A 297 15.09 -5.73 9.71
CA SER A 297 13.66 -6.02 9.52
C SER A 297 13.33 -6.18 8.04
N PHE A 298 13.84 -5.31 7.18
CA PHE A 298 13.65 -5.39 5.73
C PHE A 298 14.14 -6.72 5.15
N GLU A 299 15.37 -7.13 5.49
CA GLU A 299 15.95 -8.40 5.06
C GLU A 299 15.18 -9.61 5.61
N LYS A 300 14.72 -9.55 6.86
CA LYS A 300 13.85 -10.59 7.44
C LYS A 300 12.51 -10.71 6.70
N ILE A 301 11.92 -9.61 6.23
CA ILE A 301 10.68 -9.65 5.45
C ILE A 301 10.93 -10.26 4.07
N LEU A 302 12.08 -9.98 3.44
CA LEU A 302 12.45 -10.66 2.20
C LEU A 302 12.66 -12.16 2.42
N LYS A 303 13.27 -12.56 3.55
CA LYS A 303 13.41 -13.97 3.92
C LYS A 303 12.04 -14.63 4.13
N LEU A 304 11.14 -13.99 4.88
CA LEU A 304 9.75 -14.43 5.06
C LEU A 304 9.05 -14.60 3.70
N THR A 305 9.22 -13.64 2.79
CA THR A 305 8.67 -13.72 1.42
C THR A 305 9.20 -14.93 0.67
N LYS A 306 10.50 -15.26 0.81
CA LYS A 306 11.08 -16.47 0.21
C LYS A 306 10.46 -17.73 0.79
N GLU A 307 10.34 -17.82 2.12
CA GLU A 307 9.74 -18.96 2.82
C GLU A 307 8.29 -19.17 2.38
N TYR A 308 7.54 -18.09 2.18
CA TYR A 308 6.17 -18.13 1.70
C TYR A 308 6.02 -18.56 0.23
N ASN A 309 7.09 -18.57 -0.56
CA ASN A 309 7.03 -19.01 -1.95
C ASN A 309 6.72 -20.51 -2.07
N ASP A 310 7.03 -21.29 -1.03
CA ASP A 310 6.96 -22.75 -1.05
C ASP A 310 5.91 -23.33 -0.07
N VAL A 311 5.05 -22.47 0.50
CA VAL A 311 3.96 -22.90 1.41
C VAL A 311 2.61 -22.82 0.75
N ASP A 312 1.72 -23.75 1.08
CA ASP A 312 0.34 -23.75 0.59
C ASP A 312 -0.48 -22.62 1.18
N TYR A 313 -1.38 -22.07 0.36
CA TYR A 313 -2.38 -21.14 0.83
C TYR A 313 -3.47 -21.90 1.57
N HIS A 314 -3.83 -21.43 2.77
CA HIS A 314 -4.98 -21.93 3.51
C HIS A 314 -5.88 -20.79 3.99
N LEU A 315 -7.15 -20.86 3.65
CA LEU A 315 -8.14 -19.80 3.95
C LEU A 315 -8.18 -19.40 5.43
N SER A 316 -8.01 -20.36 6.36
CA SER A 316 -8.13 -20.13 7.81
C SER A 316 -6.88 -19.77 8.59
N TYR A 317 -5.68 -20.15 8.13
CA TYR A 317 -4.46 -20.04 8.95
C TYR A 317 -3.20 -19.70 8.16
N ASN A 318 -3.28 -19.64 6.82
CA ASN A 318 -2.17 -19.21 6.00
C ASN A 318 -2.66 -18.50 4.74
N ASN A 319 -3.17 -17.28 4.91
CA ASN A 319 -3.76 -16.49 3.84
C ASN A 319 -3.04 -15.15 3.64
N CYS A 320 -3.61 -14.28 2.79
CA CYS A 320 -3.05 -12.95 2.50
C CYS A 320 -2.83 -12.10 3.76
N THR A 321 -3.72 -12.25 4.74
CA THR A 321 -3.72 -11.51 6.01
C THR A 321 -2.67 -12.07 6.94
N ASP A 322 -2.54 -13.39 7.06
CA ASP A 322 -1.51 -14.02 7.89
C ASP A 322 -0.10 -13.63 7.42
N PHE A 323 0.15 -13.73 6.12
CA PHE A 323 1.41 -13.28 5.53
C PHE A 323 1.71 -11.80 5.87
N SER A 324 0.73 -10.93 5.61
CA SER A 324 0.92 -9.49 5.77
C SER A 324 1.07 -9.11 7.25
N LEU A 325 0.37 -9.80 8.18
CA LEU A 325 0.49 -9.59 9.62
C LEU A 325 1.84 -10.04 10.15
N GLN A 326 2.39 -11.15 9.65
CA GLN A 326 3.76 -11.57 9.99
C GLN A 326 4.79 -10.56 9.50
N ALA A 327 4.66 -10.07 8.26
CA ALA A 327 5.53 -9.02 7.74
C ALA A 327 5.43 -7.72 8.56
N ALA A 328 4.22 -7.31 8.94
CA ALA A 328 3.98 -6.17 9.82
C ALA A 328 4.63 -6.36 11.21
N GLY A 329 4.51 -7.57 11.79
CA GLY A 329 5.15 -7.92 13.06
C GLY A 329 6.68 -7.82 13.00
N VAL A 330 7.31 -8.31 11.92
CA VAL A 330 8.76 -8.17 11.68
C VAL A 330 9.17 -6.70 11.50
N ALA A 331 8.27 -5.88 10.94
CA ALA A 331 8.42 -4.43 10.81
C ALA A 331 8.17 -3.63 12.10
N GLY A 332 7.84 -4.29 13.21
CA GLY A 332 7.58 -3.59 14.47
C GLY A 332 6.16 -3.03 14.59
N ILE A 333 5.22 -3.50 13.77
CA ILE A 333 3.81 -3.07 13.75
C ILE A 333 2.95 -4.22 14.31
N SER A 334 2.17 -3.94 15.35
CA SER A 334 1.13 -4.87 15.83
C SER A 334 -0.23 -4.48 15.30
N ILE A 335 -1.00 -5.43 14.80
CA ILE A 335 -2.43 -5.26 14.50
C ILE A 335 -3.17 -6.39 15.22
N SER A 336 -4.13 -6.01 16.06
CA SER A 336 -4.88 -6.90 16.94
C SER A 336 -6.30 -7.13 16.41
N ASN A 337 -7.04 -8.07 17.01
CA ASN A 337 -8.46 -8.29 16.72
C ASN A 337 -8.76 -8.51 15.22
N THR A 338 -7.93 -9.32 14.55
CA THR A 338 -7.95 -9.57 13.10
C THR A 338 -8.71 -10.83 12.69
N ASP A 339 -8.97 -11.74 13.63
CA ASP A 339 -9.70 -13.00 13.42
C ASP A 339 -11.21 -12.77 13.24
N GLY A 340 -11.80 -13.48 12.28
CA GLY A 340 -13.24 -13.52 12.05
C GLY A 340 -13.71 -14.91 11.66
N LYS A 341 -15.02 -15.13 11.80
CA LYS A 341 -15.67 -16.42 11.47
C LYS A 341 -16.46 -16.29 10.16
N TRP A 342 -16.48 -17.38 9.40
CA TRP A 342 -17.35 -17.58 8.24
C TRP A 342 -17.92 -19.01 8.27
N PHE A 343 -18.74 -19.36 7.30
CA PHE A 343 -19.31 -20.72 7.24
C PHE A 343 -18.19 -21.77 7.21
N MET A 344 -18.21 -22.70 8.16
CA MET A 344 -17.22 -23.80 8.30
C MET A 344 -15.75 -23.36 8.43
N GLY A 345 -15.47 -22.13 8.89
CA GLY A 345 -14.09 -21.71 9.12
C GLY A 345 -13.96 -20.41 9.89
N HIS A 346 -12.73 -20.11 10.29
CA HIS A 346 -12.36 -18.83 10.89
C HIS A 346 -10.90 -18.51 10.55
N GLY A 347 -10.45 -17.30 10.86
CA GLY A 347 -9.07 -16.87 10.65
C GLY A 347 -8.94 -15.37 10.46
N ASN A 348 -7.68 -14.93 10.35
CA ASN A 348 -7.35 -13.55 10.03
C ASN A 348 -7.89 -13.19 8.65
N ASN A 349 -8.59 -12.06 8.53
CA ASN A 349 -9.19 -11.67 7.26
C ASN A 349 -9.18 -10.14 7.06
N PRO A 350 -9.24 -9.67 5.79
CA PRO A 350 -9.18 -8.25 5.49
C PRO A 350 -10.32 -7.43 6.09
N GLY A 351 -11.54 -7.98 6.10
CA GLY A 351 -12.72 -7.28 6.62
C GLY A 351 -12.61 -6.94 8.10
N VAL A 352 -12.23 -7.92 8.92
CA VAL A 352 -12.04 -7.73 10.35
C VAL A 352 -10.79 -6.90 10.65
N THR A 353 -9.69 -7.15 9.92
CA THR A 353 -8.44 -6.41 10.08
C THR A 353 -8.61 -4.93 9.80
N GLY A 354 -9.26 -4.55 8.69
CA GLY A 354 -9.52 -3.14 8.36
C GLY A 354 -10.40 -2.47 9.42
N GLN A 355 -11.42 -3.18 9.92
CA GLN A 355 -12.25 -2.66 11.00
C GLN A 355 -11.45 -2.42 12.28
N SER A 356 -10.56 -3.35 12.64
CA SER A 356 -9.69 -3.20 13.81
C SER A 356 -8.79 -1.96 13.69
N ILE A 357 -8.19 -1.73 12.52
CA ILE A 357 -7.38 -0.53 12.24
C ILE A 357 -8.19 0.76 12.41
N LEU A 358 -9.42 0.78 11.90
CA LEU A 358 -10.34 1.92 12.06
C LEU A 358 -10.65 2.19 13.54
N GLN A 359 -10.77 1.14 14.34
CA GLN A 359 -11.06 1.20 15.79
C GLN A 359 -9.83 1.40 16.67
N GLY A 360 -8.64 1.59 16.08
CA GLY A 360 -7.41 1.81 16.86
C GLY A 360 -6.72 0.54 17.34
N GLY A 361 -7.08 -0.64 16.82
CA GLY A 361 -6.48 -1.93 17.17
C GLY A 361 -5.08 -2.16 16.58
N TYR A 362 -4.25 -1.12 16.54
CA TYR A 362 -2.87 -1.17 16.05
C TYR A 362 -1.89 -0.52 17.03
N GLY A 363 -0.61 -0.85 16.92
CA GLY A 363 0.44 -0.35 17.79
C GLY A 363 1.83 -0.75 17.30
N THR A 364 2.81 -0.60 18.19
CA THR A 364 4.22 -0.94 17.92
C THR A 364 4.67 -2.09 18.80
N THR A 365 5.55 -2.95 18.29
CA THR A 365 6.14 -4.07 19.06
C THR A 365 7.59 -3.84 19.45
N ASP A 366 8.20 -2.77 18.95
CA ASP A 366 9.63 -2.44 19.10
C ASP A 366 9.87 -1.24 20.06
N LYS A 367 8.91 -0.99 20.96
CA LYS A 367 8.93 0.10 21.97
C LYS A 367 8.98 1.52 21.39
N GLN A 368 8.86 1.68 20.07
CA GLN A 368 8.74 3.00 19.45
C GLN A 368 7.34 3.59 19.72
N PRO A 369 7.18 4.92 19.83
CA PRO A 369 5.87 5.53 19.98
C PRO A 369 4.93 5.23 18.80
N VAL A 370 3.62 5.15 19.04
CA VAL A 370 2.60 4.98 17.99
C VAL A 370 2.61 6.12 16.96
N THR A 371 3.11 7.31 17.34
CA THR A 371 3.29 8.45 16.41
C THR A 371 4.28 8.16 15.29
N THR A 372 5.14 7.14 15.43
CA THR A 372 6.05 6.68 14.37
C THR A 372 5.33 5.87 13.28
N LEU A 373 4.06 5.54 13.46
CA LEU A 373 3.23 4.86 12.47
C LEU A 373 2.51 5.86 11.56
N PHE A 374 2.72 5.71 10.26
CA PHE A 374 1.93 6.37 9.24
C PHE A 374 0.57 5.67 9.12
N LYS A 375 -0.54 6.38 9.29
CA LYS A 375 -1.88 5.87 9.03
C LYS A 375 -2.55 6.70 7.94
N SER A 376 -3.15 6.02 6.97
CA SER A 376 -3.95 6.67 5.93
C SER A 376 -5.23 5.90 5.65
N LEU A 377 -6.29 6.65 5.32
CA LEU A 377 -7.59 6.12 4.93
C LEU A 377 -7.93 6.58 3.51
N ASN A 378 -8.46 5.66 2.71
CA ASN A 378 -8.95 5.96 1.39
C ASN A 378 -10.44 6.35 1.45
N THR A 379 -10.68 7.61 1.77
CA THR A 379 -12.03 8.19 1.97
C THR A 379 -12.86 8.29 0.70
N SER A 380 -12.30 8.00 -0.48
CA SER A 380 -13.05 7.97 -1.75
C SER A 380 -14.13 6.88 -1.82
N VAL A 381 -14.23 6.01 -0.81
CA VAL A 381 -15.25 4.95 -0.73
C VAL A 381 -16.29 5.16 0.38
N THR A 382 -16.14 6.19 1.22
CA THR A 382 -17.09 6.49 2.31
C THR A 382 -18.24 7.43 1.92
N GLU A 383 -18.27 7.95 0.69
CA GLU A 383 -19.44 8.65 0.15
C GLU A 383 -20.27 7.71 -0.73
N LYS A 384 -21.17 6.95 -0.09
CA LYS A 384 -22.37 6.41 -0.73
C LYS A 384 -23.53 6.38 0.25
#